data_AF-A0A6G8UB15-F1
#
_entry.id   AF-A0A6G8UB15-F1
#
_cell.length_a   1.000
_cell.length_b   1.000
_cell.length_c   1.000
_cell.angle_alpha   90.00
_cell.angle_beta   90.00
_cell.angle_gamma   90.00
#
_symmetry.space_group_name_H-M   'P 1'
#
loop_
_entity.id
_entity.type
_entity.pdbx_description
1 polymer ?
#
loop_
_entity_poly.entity_id
_entity_poly.type
_entity_poly.pdbx_seq_one_letter_code
_entity_poly.pdbx_strand_id
1 'polypeptide(L)'
;MKEVSRFGSDGELRLSALIADLWWRVQLMNSDILEEEAKAGVFDRRDPSYPLLATNLRVRRENLVSTINALEQRAKLARAA
;
A
#
# COMPACT_ATOMS: atom_id res chain seq x y z
N MET A 1 27.22 -30.58 3.81
CA MET A 1 26.67 -29.32 4.37
C MET A 1 25.70 -28.80 3.33
N LYS A 2 24.38 -28.79 3.60
CA LYS A 2 23.40 -28.30 2.63
C LYS A 2 23.62 -26.79 2.48
N GLU A 3 23.92 -26.34 1.27
CA GLU A 3 23.81 -24.92 0.92
C GLU A 3 22.34 -24.53 1.03
N VAL A 4 21.93 -24.09 2.22
CA VAL A 4 20.66 -23.39 2.40
C VAL A 4 20.78 -22.14 1.52
N SER A 5 19.97 -22.08 0.48
CA SER A 5 20.01 -21.06 -0.56
C SER A 5 19.87 -19.65 0.05
N ARG A 6 21.00 -19.02 0.36
CA ARG A 6 21.11 -17.62 0.84
C ARG A 6 20.36 -16.62 -0.05
N PHE A 7 20.21 -16.96 -1.33
CA PHE A 7 19.47 -16.19 -2.32
C PHE A 7 17.94 -16.20 -2.11
N GLY A 8 17.37 -17.26 -1.55
CA GLY A 8 15.94 -17.32 -1.23
C GLY A 8 15.59 -16.43 -0.03
N SER A 9 16.42 -16.45 1.02
CA SER A 9 16.20 -15.64 2.21
C SER A 9 16.33 -14.14 1.94
N ASP A 10 17.30 -13.71 1.15
CA ASP A 10 17.50 -12.28 0.84
C ASP A 10 16.35 -11.71 -0.01
N GLY A 11 15.84 -12.50 -0.97
CA GLY A 11 14.68 -12.11 -1.78
C GLY A 11 13.40 -11.96 -0.97
N GLU A 12 13.13 -12.90 -0.06
CA GLU A 12 11.96 -12.84 0.82
C GLU A 12 12.03 -11.68 1.83
N LEU A 13 13.21 -11.40 2.38
CA LEU A 13 13.42 -10.27 3.28
C LEU A 13 13.21 -8.94 2.54
N ARG A 14 13.74 -8.81 1.32
CA ARG A 14 13.53 -7.62 0.47
C ARG A 14 12.06 -7.43 0.11
N LEU A 15 11.35 -8.50 -0.24
CA LEU A 15 9.91 -8.43 -0.56
C LEU A 15 9.09 -8.02 0.68
N SER A 16 9.41 -8.59 1.84
CA SER A 16 8.73 -8.25 3.10
C SER A 16 8.96 -6.77 3.48
N ALA A 17 10.19 -6.27 3.32
CA ALA A 17 10.53 -4.87 3.54
C ALA A 17 9.81 -3.94 2.55
N LEU A 18 9.73 -4.31 1.28
CA LEU A 18 9.00 -3.55 0.27
C LEU A 18 7.51 -3.48 0.62
N ILE A 19 6.87 -4.61 0.97
CA ILE A 19 5.47 -4.63 1.38
C ILE A 19 5.22 -3.72 2.58
N ALA A 20 6.12 -3.72 3.57
CA ALA A 20 6.04 -2.83 4.72
C ALA A 20 6.16 -1.34 4.33
N ASP A 21 7.09 -0.98 3.45
CA ASP A 21 7.21 0.40 2.94
C ASP A 21 5.95 0.84 2.18
N LEU A 22 5.38 -0.04 1.35
CA LEU A 22 4.15 0.27 0.63
C LEU A 22 2.96 0.47 1.57
N TRP A 23 2.84 -0.34 2.63
CA TRP A 23 1.84 -0.12 3.68
C TRP A 23 2.06 1.22 4.40
N TRP A 24 3.30 1.60 4.68
CA TRP A 24 3.62 2.91 5.25
C TRP A 24 3.17 4.06 4.33
N ARG A 25 3.40 3.94 3.02
CA ARG A 25 2.90 4.92 2.04
C ARG A 25 1.37 4.99 2.01
N VAL A 26 0.67 3.87 2.15
CA VAL A 26 -0.80 3.88 2.29
C VAL A 26 -1.24 4.69 3.51
N GLN A 27 -0.53 4.59 4.64
CA GLN A 27 -0.84 5.39 5.83
C GLN A 27 -0.57 6.87 5.60
N LEU A 28 0.55 7.23 4.96
CA LEU A 28 0.83 8.62 4.61
C LEU A 28 -0.27 9.22 3.72
N MET A 29 -0.70 8.47 2.70
CA MET A 29 -1.81 8.90 1.84
C MET A 29 -3.13 9.04 2.60
N ASN A 30 -3.39 8.22 3.63
CA ASN A 30 -4.57 8.40 4.48
C ASN A 30 -4.50 9.73 5.23
N SER A 31 -3.33 10.09 5.75
CA SER A 31 -3.12 11.39 6.39
C SER A 31 -3.31 12.54 5.41
N ASP A 32 -2.74 12.44 4.20
CA ASP A 32 -2.89 13.47 3.16
C ASP A 32 -4.36 13.67 2.73
N ILE A 33 -5.13 12.57 2.64
CA ILE A 33 -6.57 12.63 2.36
C ILE A 33 -7.30 13.37 3.48
N LEU A 34 -7.03 13.04 4.75
CA LEU A 34 -7.68 13.68 5.89
C LEU A 34 -7.32 15.16 5.99
N GLU A 35 -6.07 15.51 5.72
CA GLU A 35 -5.62 16.90 5.70
C GLU A 35 -6.35 17.70 4.60
N GLU A 36 -6.48 17.14 3.40
CA GLU A 36 -7.17 17.79 2.30
C GLU A 36 -8.68 17.94 2.58
N GLU A 37 -9.32 16.89 3.11
CA GLU A 37 -10.72 16.94 3.54
C GLU A 37 -10.94 18.02 4.61
N ALA A 38 -10.03 18.12 5.59
CA ALA A 38 -10.09 19.13 6.65
C ALA A 38 -9.87 20.55 6.12
N LYS A 39 -8.95 20.75 5.17
CA LYS A 39 -8.72 22.05 4.52
C LYS A 39 -9.94 22.53 3.75
N ALA A 40 -10.62 21.63 3.05
CA ALA A 40 -11.83 21.95 2.32
C ALA A 40 -13.07 22.04 3.22
N GLY A 41 -13.04 21.43 4.40
CA GLY A 41 -14.20 21.29 5.29
C GLY A 41 -15.24 20.29 4.77
N VAL A 42 -14.89 19.47 3.77
CA VAL A 42 -15.80 18.53 3.09
C VAL A 42 -15.26 17.12 3.22
N PHE A 43 -15.95 16.29 4.00
CA PHE A 43 -15.56 14.90 4.29
C PHE A 43 -16.45 13.87 3.57
N ASP A 44 -17.66 14.27 3.17
CA ASP A 44 -18.55 13.39 2.41
C ASP A 44 -18.07 13.31 0.96
N ARG A 45 -17.72 12.09 0.53
CA ARG A 45 -17.25 11.81 -0.84
C ARG A 45 -18.34 11.98 -1.89
N ARG A 46 -19.62 11.96 -1.49
CA ARG A 46 -20.76 12.17 -2.37
C ARG A 46 -21.09 13.64 -2.56
N ASP A 47 -20.48 14.51 -1.75
CA ASP A 47 -20.63 15.94 -1.89
C ASP A 47 -20.02 16.38 -3.23
N PRO A 48 -20.74 17.12 -4.09
CA PRO A 48 -20.20 17.65 -5.33
C PRO A 48 -18.98 18.57 -5.15
N SER A 49 -18.83 19.15 -3.95
CA SER A 49 -17.69 19.98 -3.57
C SER A 49 -16.52 19.20 -2.96
N TYR A 50 -16.60 17.86 -2.94
CA TYR A 50 -15.54 17.02 -2.41
C TYR A 50 -14.21 17.26 -3.16
N PRO A 51 -13.08 17.39 -2.45
CA PRO A 51 -11.82 17.79 -3.09
C PRO A 51 -11.35 16.79 -4.15
N LEU A 52 -11.01 17.33 -5.33
CA LEU A 52 -10.47 16.52 -6.42
C LEU A 52 -9.15 15.86 -6.02
N LEU A 53 -8.32 16.52 -5.22
CA LEU A 53 -7.06 15.94 -4.72
C LEU A 53 -7.33 14.73 -3.80
N ALA A 54 -8.24 14.86 -2.83
CA ALA A 54 -8.63 13.75 -1.96
C ALA A 54 -9.21 12.58 -2.76
N THR A 55 -9.99 12.85 -3.79
CA THR A 55 -10.50 11.83 -4.74
C THR A 55 -9.37 11.07 -5.42
N ASN A 56 -8.40 11.80 -5.99
CA ASN A 56 -7.26 11.20 -6.69
C ASN A 56 -6.38 10.37 -5.74
N LEU A 57 -6.13 10.87 -4.53
CA LEU A 57 -5.36 10.16 -3.50
C LEU A 57 -6.06 8.85 -3.11
N ARG A 58 -7.39 8.85 -2.96
CA ARG A 58 -8.16 7.63 -2.67
C ARG A 58 -8.00 6.57 -3.75
N VAL A 59 -8.17 6.95 -5.02
CA VAL A 59 -8.00 6.02 -6.16
C VAL A 59 -6.58 5.45 -6.19
N ARG A 60 -5.56 6.31 -6.01
CA ARG A 60 -4.16 5.85 -5.96
C ARG A 60 -3.90 4.90 -4.79
N ARG A 61 -4.46 5.20 -3.62
CA ARG A 61 -4.34 4.35 -2.43
C ARG A 61 -4.97 2.99 -2.68
N GLU A 62 -6.13 2.94 -3.33
CA GLU A 62 -6.82 1.70 -3.67
C GLU A 62 -6.02 0.84 -4.65
N ASN A 63 -5.43 1.46 -5.68
CA ASN A 63 -4.51 0.78 -6.59
C ASN A 63 -3.28 0.23 -5.86
N LEU A 64 -2.75 0.98 -4.90
CA LEU A 64 -1.60 0.57 -4.10
C LEU A 64 -1.95 -0.62 -3.20
N VAL A 65 -3.10 -0.57 -2.50
CA VAL A 65 -3.60 -1.68 -1.69
C VAL A 65 -3.81 -2.94 -2.54
N SER A 66 -4.37 -2.81 -3.75
CA SER A 66 -4.52 -3.93 -4.68
C SER A 66 -3.16 -4.56 -5.05
N THR A 67 -2.15 -3.72 -5.33
CA THR A 67 -0.78 -4.17 -5.63
C THR A 67 -0.15 -4.87 -4.42
N ILE A 68 -0.27 -4.31 -3.22
CA ILE A 68 0.21 -4.91 -1.98
C ILE A 68 -0.40 -6.29 -1.78
N ASN A 69 -1.72 -6.42 -1.93
CA ASN A 69 -2.41 -7.69 -1.80
C ASN A 69 -1.87 -8.73 -2.80
N ALA A 70 -1.63 -8.35 -4.06
CA ALA A 70 -1.03 -9.26 -5.05
C ALA A 70 0.39 -9.71 -4.65
N LEU A 71 1.21 -8.80 -4.13
CA LEU A 71 2.55 -9.11 -3.63
C LEU A 71 2.53 -10.04 -2.41
N GLU A 72 1.63 -9.79 -1.46
CA GLU A 72 1.45 -10.66 -0.29
C GLU A 72 0.99 -12.07 -0.68
N GLN A 73 0.08 -12.19 -1.65
CA GLN A 73 -0.33 -13.51 -2.15
C GLN A 73 0.84 -14.25 -2.81
N ARG A 74 1.64 -13.55 -3.63
CA ARG A 74 2.84 -14.14 -4.23
C ARG A 74 3.86 -14.58 -3.18
N ALA A 75 4.06 -13.78 -2.13
CA ALA A 75 4.95 -14.13 -1.02
C ALA A 75 4.46 -15.39 -0.27
N LYS A 76 3.15 -15.52 -0.04
CA LYS A 76 2.55 -16.70 0.59
C LYS A 76 2.75 -17.95 -0.26
N LEU A 77 2.51 -17.87 -1.56
CA LEU A 77 2.70 -18.99 -2.48
C LEU A 77 4.18 -19.42 -2.55
N ALA A 78 5.11 -18.47 -2.58
CA ALA A 78 6.55 -18.77 -2.64
C ALA A 78 7.06 -19.50 -1.39
N ARG A 79 6.46 -19.25 -0.21
CA ARG A 79 6.81 -19.94 1.05
C ARG A 79 6.18 -21.33 1.18
N ALA A 80 5.13 -21.61 0.40
CA ALA A 80 4.41 -22.88 0.43
C ALA A 80 4.93 -23.91 -0.58
N ALA A 81 5.77 -23.49 -1.53
CA ALA A 81 6.42 -24.32 -2.55
C ALA A 81 7.80 -24.81 -2.07
#